data_AF-A0A7F5RD45-F1
#
_entry.id   AF-A0A7F5RD45-F1
#
_cell.length_a   1.000
_cell.length_b   1.000
_cell.length_c   1.000
_cell.angle_alpha   90.00
_cell.angle_beta   90.00
_cell.angle_gamma   90.00
#
_symmetry.space_group_name_H-M   'P 1'
#
loop_
_entity.id
_entity.type
_entity.pdbx_description
1 polymer ?
#
loop_
_entity_poly.entity_id
_entity_poly.type
_entity_poly.pdbx_seq_one_letter_code
_entity_poly.pdbx_strand_id
1 'polypeptide(L)'
;MADIIQSPAAEATEVRCQEKTRGGLCYEVILSEPEVKAAPPKRPSSPPNKNMSIQEIEEKLKAAEERKKQLEQNKVAALSAQIMKIEEASRKKDEQTNQFISATREALEQKMENHIGKREAFITDLKTKMKDHIENVEKTRMSLEQQCDEVRLALEEKMKIASAQRDDNIKKMLDRLKEHEEQVNKVRASNLVKFQQLDAAVQEKLEQAQLRRSQLEQEQKEKLRNHNIRPVEIKQTTEVRKSGVIEKIENKLTSAEQKREKEISRKIEAIKKHNSHLEEVKQTVTSTEEVRKTEKVVKIETKLTVAEQNREKEIQKKLENIKKNERRAEMVRQNKANKVQGNNIQETASSG
;
A
#
# COMPACT_ATOMS: atom_id res chain seq x y z
N MET A 1 144.45 161.56 76.63
CA MET A 1 144.09 162.06 75.29
C MET A 1 142.56 162.02 75.28
N ALA A 2 141.84 163.11 75.51
CA ALA A 2 141.85 164.41 74.82
C ALA A 2 141.04 164.36 73.53
N ASP A 3 139.76 164.74 73.66
CA ASP A 3 138.99 165.66 72.81
C ASP A 3 137.68 165.92 73.59
N ILE A 4 137.56 167.06 74.28
CA ILE A 4 137.11 168.37 73.78
C ILE A 4 135.63 168.34 73.40
N ILE A 5 134.82 168.96 74.27
CA ILE A 5 133.38 169.14 74.14
C ILE A 5 133.11 170.28 73.16
N GLN A 6 132.13 170.13 72.26
CA GLN A 6 131.49 171.26 71.59
C GLN A 6 129.95 171.14 71.71
N SER A 7 129.31 172.30 71.88
CA SER A 7 127.89 172.43 72.30
C SER A 7 126.90 171.91 71.25
N PRO A 8 125.74 171.35 71.67
CA PRO A 8 124.67 170.96 70.75
C PRO A 8 124.03 172.19 70.06
N ALA A 9 123.52 171.96 68.85
CA ALA A 9 122.66 172.87 68.11
C ALA A 9 121.27 172.22 67.94
N ALA A 10 120.19 173.02 68.03
CA ALA A 10 118.84 172.52 68.24
C ALA A 10 118.19 171.84 67.02
N GLU A 11 117.38 170.82 67.29
CA GLU A 11 116.44 170.23 66.34
C GLU A 11 115.33 171.23 65.98
N ALA A 12 115.08 171.41 64.67
CA ALA A 12 113.99 172.26 64.18
C ALA A 12 112.74 171.41 63.90
N THR A 13 111.95 171.11 64.94
CA THR A 13 110.58 170.57 64.75
C THR A 13 109.68 171.67 64.17
N GLU A 14 109.17 171.49 62.94
CA GLU A 14 108.21 172.41 62.33
C GLU A 14 106.77 171.99 62.66
N VAL A 15 105.93 172.96 63.05
CA VAL A 15 104.49 172.76 63.21
C VAL A 15 103.75 173.56 62.14
N ARG A 16 102.98 172.85 61.32
CA ARG A 16 102.30 173.39 60.14
C ARG A 16 100.80 173.05 60.17
N CYS A 17 100.02 173.61 59.25
CA CYS A 17 98.62 173.26 59.02
C CYS A 17 97.73 173.35 60.30
N GLN A 18 97.96 174.37 61.14
CA GLN A 18 97.27 174.52 62.42
C GLN A 18 95.85 175.10 62.24
N GLU A 19 94.81 174.25 62.32
CA GLU A 19 93.41 174.69 62.30
C GLU A 19 92.76 174.59 63.70
N LYS A 20 92.24 175.72 64.20
CA LYS A 20 91.42 175.80 65.41
C LYS A 20 89.94 175.70 65.04
N THR A 21 89.24 174.72 65.61
CA THR A 21 87.78 174.66 65.60
C THR A 21 87.23 174.69 67.03
N ARG A 22 85.92 174.91 67.20
CA ARG A 22 85.29 174.97 68.53
C ARG A 22 85.37 173.65 69.31
N GLY A 23 85.63 172.52 68.64
CA GLY A 23 85.80 171.21 69.27
C GLY A 23 87.25 170.84 69.61
N GLY A 24 88.23 171.63 69.16
CA GLY A 24 89.65 171.34 69.37
C GLY A 24 90.56 171.93 68.29
N LEU A 25 91.86 171.73 68.48
CA LEU A 25 92.92 172.12 67.56
C LEU A 25 93.49 170.88 66.88
N CYS A 26 93.57 170.88 65.56
CA CYS A 26 94.46 169.99 64.81
C CYS A 26 95.68 170.78 64.29
N TYR A 27 96.82 170.10 64.19
CA TYR A 27 98.06 170.63 63.62
C TYR A 27 98.94 169.46 63.16
N GLU A 28 99.75 169.71 62.15
CA GLU A 28 100.69 168.74 61.58
C GLU A 28 102.08 168.98 62.18
N VAL A 29 102.62 167.99 62.88
CA VAL A 29 103.95 168.06 63.51
C VAL A 29 104.95 167.33 62.63
N ILE A 30 105.89 168.06 62.06
CA ILE A 30 106.96 167.53 61.21
C ILE A 30 108.24 167.52 62.07
N LEU A 31 108.55 166.35 62.62
CA LEU A 31 109.74 166.12 63.45
C LEU A 31 111.04 166.13 62.62
N SER A 32 110.96 165.82 61.32
CA SER A 32 112.02 165.95 60.32
C SER A 32 111.42 165.96 58.91
N GLU A 33 112.08 166.59 57.93
CA GLU A 33 111.64 166.51 56.52
C GLU A 33 111.79 165.06 56.00
N PRO A 34 110.80 164.51 55.26
CA PRO A 34 110.94 163.17 54.67
C PRO A 34 112.00 163.17 53.57
N GLU A 35 112.98 162.29 53.71
CA GLU A 35 114.24 162.25 52.93
C GLU A 35 114.07 161.92 51.42
N VAL A 36 112.84 161.69 50.95
CA VAL A 36 112.52 161.33 49.56
C VAL A 36 111.35 162.18 49.04
N LYS A 37 111.64 163.14 48.14
CA LYS A 37 110.63 164.00 47.47
C LYS A 37 109.93 163.27 46.31
N ALA A 38 109.23 162.17 46.60
CA ALA A 38 108.47 161.37 45.64
C ALA A 38 106.96 161.40 45.90
N ALA A 39 106.15 161.55 44.85
CA ALA A 39 104.69 161.56 44.96
C ALA A 39 104.10 160.13 45.16
N PRO A 40 102.95 159.97 45.83
CA PRO A 40 102.37 158.66 46.10
C PRO A 40 102.07 157.84 44.83
N PRO A 41 102.30 156.51 44.83
CA PRO A 41 101.99 155.66 43.68
C PRO A 41 100.50 155.72 43.30
N LYS A 42 100.21 156.03 42.03
CA LYS A 42 98.85 155.91 41.49
C LYS A 42 98.45 154.43 41.51
N ARG A 43 97.33 154.11 42.17
CA ARG A 43 96.74 152.76 42.10
C ARG A 43 96.45 152.40 40.64
N PRO A 44 96.64 151.13 40.22
CA PRO A 44 96.35 150.70 38.86
C PRO A 44 94.87 150.94 38.54
N SER A 45 94.56 151.21 37.28
CA SER A 45 93.18 151.41 36.85
C SER A 45 92.34 150.20 37.19
N SER A 46 91.20 150.42 37.84
CA SER A 46 90.08 149.48 37.82
C SER A 46 89.78 149.06 36.37
N PRO A 47 89.25 147.85 36.13
CA PRO A 47 88.61 147.54 34.86
C PRO A 47 87.60 148.66 34.51
N PRO A 48 87.46 149.06 33.24
CA PRO A 48 86.49 150.07 32.86
C PRO A 48 85.09 149.70 33.36
N ASN A 49 84.35 150.66 33.90
CA ASN A 49 82.92 150.51 34.17
C ASN A 49 82.17 150.41 32.83
N LYS A 50 82.24 149.23 32.19
CA LYS A 50 81.33 148.85 31.14
C LYS A 50 79.97 148.73 31.81
N ASN A 51 79.11 149.72 31.58
CA ASN A 51 77.70 149.67 31.96
C ASN A 51 77.08 148.44 31.29
N MET A 52 76.97 147.33 32.03
CA MET A 52 76.45 146.08 31.48
C MET A 52 74.98 146.30 31.14
N SER A 53 74.57 145.88 29.95
CA SER A 53 73.15 145.89 29.59
C SER A 53 72.38 145.02 30.59
N ILE A 54 71.12 145.36 30.85
CA ILE A 54 70.23 144.55 31.72
C ILE A 54 70.21 143.09 31.22
N GLN A 55 70.21 142.88 29.89
CA GLN A 55 70.33 141.56 29.28
C GLN A 55 71.67 140.86 29.60
N GLU A 56 72.80 141.56 29.60
CA GLU A 56 74.11 140.97 29.98
C GLU A 56 74.20 140.62 31.48
N ILE A 57 73.38 141.26 32.32
CA ILE A 57 73.24 140.93 33.74
C ILE A 57 72.34 139.69 33.88
N GLU A 58 71.17 139.70 33.23
CA GLU A 58 70.21 138.59 33.24
C GLU A 58 70.82 137.29 32.69
N GLU A 59 71.54 137.34 31.57
CA GLU A 59 72.25 136.18 31.03
C GLU A 59 73.31 135.64 31.99
N LYS A 60 74.04 136.50 32.70
CA LYS A 60 75.04 136.06 33.70
C LYS A 60 74.41 135.43 34.93
N LEU A 61 73.25 135.95 35.37
CA LEU A 61 72.47 135.36 36.46
C LEU A 61 71.88 134.00 36.03
N LYS A 62 71.25 133.94 34.85
CA LYS A 62 70.72 132.70 34.26
C LYS A 62 71.81 131.65 34.04
N ALA A 63 72.98 132.03 33.55
CA ALA A 63 74.13 131.13 33.40
C ALA A 63 74.77 130.73 34.75
N ALA A 64 74.54 131.46 35.84
CA ALA A 64 74.92 131.04 37.19
C ALA A 64 73.89 130.05 37.77
N GLU A 65 72.59 130.31 37.59
CA GLU A 65 71.51 129.41 37.95
C GLU A 65 71.60 128.07 37.19
N GLU A 66 71.84 128.11 35.88
CA GLU A 66 71.96 126.92 35.04
C GLU A 66 73.18 126.08 35.41
N ARG A 67 74.32 126.71 35.77
CA ARG A 67 75.48 125.99 36.35
C ARG A 67 75.16 125.39 37.73
N LYS A 68 74.40 126.06 38.59
CA LYS A 68 73.91 125.50 39.87
C LYS A 68 73.03 124.27 39.61
N LYS A 69 72.06 124.40 38.72
CA LYS A 69 71.12 123.36 38.31
C LYS A 69 71.84 122.16 37.70
N GLN A 70 72.85 122.39 36.85
CA GLN A 70 73.68 121.34 36.26
C GLN A 70 74.52 120.63 37.33
N LEU A 71 75.09 121.35 38.31
CA LEU A 71 75.78 120.75 39.45
C LEU A 71 74.85 119.92 40.35
N GLU A 72 73.61 120.35 40.55
CA GLU A 72 72.58 119.60 41.28
C GLU A 72 72.13 118.36 40.49
N GLN A 73 71.87 118.48 39.18
CA GLN A 73 71.55 117.36 38.29
C GLN A 73 72.68 116.32 38.24
N ASN A 74 73.94 116.74 38.13
CA ASN A 74 75.09 115.83 38.13
C ASN A 74 75.23 115.08 39.46
N LYS A 75 74.94 115.74 40.60
CA LYS A 75 74.89 115.07 41.91
C LYS A 75 73.75 114.07 42.01
N VAL A 76 72.54 114.43 41.56
CA VAL A 76 71.38 113.54 41.55
C VAL A 76 71.61 112.33 40.64
N ALA A 77 72.21 112.53 39.46
CA ALA A 77 72.57 111.45 38.54
C ALA A 77 73.63 110.50 39.14
N ALA A 78 74.66 111.03 39.81
CA ALA A 78 75.67 110.23 40.49
C ALA A 78 75.08 109.40 41.65
N LEU A 79 74.19 109.99 42.46
CA LEU A 79 73.47 109.28 43.53
C LEU A 79 72.52 108.22 42.97
N SER A 80 71.78 108.52 41.91
CA SER A 80 70.91 107.57 41.22
C SER A 80 71.70 106.38 40.66
N ALA A 81 72.85 106.62 40.03
CA ALA A 81 73.73 105.55 39.55
C ALA A 81 74.32 104.68 40.68
N GLN A 82 74.59 105.27 41.86
CA GLN A 82 75.00 104.51 43.04
C GLN A 82 73.85 103.64 43.58
N ILE A 83 72.62 104.17 43.64
CA ILE A 83 71.42 103.42 44.06
C ILE A 83 71.17 102.25 43.10
N MET A 84 71.14 102.49 41.79
CA MET A 84 70.97 101.44 40.77
C MET A 84 72.02 100.33 40.91
N LYS A 85 73.28 100.67 41.22
CA LYS A 85 74.35 99.68 41.43
C LYS A 85 74.16 98.85 42.70
N ILE A 86 73.56 99.41 43.75
CA ILE A 86 73.19 98.70 44.98
C ILE A 86 72.00 97.78 44.71
N GLU A 87 70.99 98.25 43.99
CA GLU A 87 69.81 97.48 43.57
C GLU A 87 70.20 96.30 42.67
N GLU A 88 71.07 96.52 41.67
CA GLU A 88 71.58 95.46 40.80
C GLU A 88 72.40 94.41 41.57
N ALA A 89 73.18 94.84 42.56
CA ALA A 89 73.93 93.95 43.44
C ALA A 89 73.01 93.10 44.34
N SER A 90 71.95 93.70 44.92
CA SER A 90 70.95 92.94 45.68
C SER A 90 70.23 91.96 44.77
N ARG A 91 69.72 92.41 43.62
CA ARG A 91 69.06 91.54 42.64
C ARG A 91 69.94 90.35 42.26
N LYS A 92 71.22 90.56 41.96
CA LYS A 92 72.16 89.47 41.62
C LYS A 92 72.39 88.48 42.77
N LYS A 93 72.43 88.94 44.02
CA LYS A 93 72.48 88.07 45.20
C LYS A 93 71.20 87.24 45.33
N ASP A 94 70.04 87.87 45.18
CA ASP A 94 68.74 87.22 45.38
C ASP A 94 68.42 86.25 44.21
N GLU A 95 68.84 86.58 42.99
CA GLU A 95 68.76 85.74 41.79
C GLU A 95 69.68 84.51 41.89
N GLN A 96 70.92 84.64 42.40
CA GLN A 96 71.77 83.49 42.73
C GLN A 96 71.18 82.63 43.86
N THR A 97 70.59 83.25 44.89
CA THR A 97 69.94 82.53 46.00
C THR A 97 68.77 81.70 45.49
N ASN A 98 67.92 82.28 44.63
CA ASN A 98 66.79 81.58 44.01
C ASN A 98 67.25 80.46 43.05
N GLN A 99 68.31 80.68 42.26
CA GLN A 99 68.91 79.64 41.41
C GLN A 99 69.41 78.46 42.25
N PHE A 100 70.12 78.71 43.36
CA PHE A 100 70.59 77.67 44.26
C PHE A 100 69.45 76.87 44.90
N ILE A 101 68.39 77.55 45.37
CA ILE A 101 67.19 76.89 45.91
C ILE A 101 66.50 76.04 44.84
N SER A 102 66.31 76.58 43.63
CA SER A 102 65.66 75.87 42.53
C SER A 102 66.44 74.63 42.10
N ALA A 103 67.76 74.76 41.86
CA ALA A 103 68.61 73.65 41.44
C ALA A 103 68.72 72.58 42.54
N THR A 104 68.77 72.97 43.82
CA THR A 104 68.81 72.02 44.95
C THR A 104 67.48 71.26 45.07
N ARG A 105 66.34 71.94 44.87
CA ARG A 105 65.02 71.30 44.81
C ARG A 105 64.94 70.34 43.64
N GLU A 106 65.24 70.78 42.42
CA GLU A 106 65.15 69.99 41.19
C GLU A 106 66.04 68.74 41.27
N ALA A 107 67.26 68.86 41.81
CA ALA A 107 68.16 67.73 42.02
C ALA A 107 67.68 66.73 43.10
N LEU A 108 66.81 67.14 44.03
CA LEU A 108 66.13 66.23 44.98
C LEU A 108 64.91 65.57 44.33
N GLU A 109 64.08 66.37 43.65
CA GLU A 109 62.86 65.93 42.97
C GLU A 109 63.21 64.90 41.87
N GLN A 110 64.25 65.15 41.08
CA GLN A 110 64.80 64.21 40.10
C GLN A 110 65.43 62.95 40.74
N LYS A 111 66.00 63.02 41.96
CA LYS A 111 66.46 61.82 42.68
C LYS A 111 65.30 60.96 43.17
N MET A 112 64.23 61.58 43.66
CA MET A 112 63.01 60.89 44.06
C MET A 112 62.35 60.22 42.86
N GLU A 113 62.20 60.94 41.75
CA GLU A 113 61.64 60.42 40.49
C GLU A 113 62.44 59.22 39.97
N ASN A 114 63.77 59.33 39.92
CA ASN A 114 64.65 58.20 39.54
C ASN A 114 64.53 56.98 40.46
N HIS A 115 64.21 57.17 41.75
CA HIS A 115 64.00 56.06 42.69
C HIS A 115 62.61 55.42 42.52
N ILE A 116 61.58 56.25 42.32
CA ILE A 116 60.20 55.81 42.04
C ILE A 116 60.16 55.03 40.73
N GLY A 117 60.66 55.60 39.63
CA GLY A 117 60.69 54.94 38.31
C GLY A 117 61.45 53.61 38.32
N LYS A 118 62.57 53.50 39.04
CA LYS A 118 63.29 52.21 39.20
C LYS A 118 62.47 51.17 39.96
N ARG A 119 61.80 51.59 41.05
CA ARG A 119 60.91 50.71 41.84
C ARG A 119 59.71 50.26 41.01
N GLU A 120 59.12 51.17 40.22
CA GLU A 120 57.94 50.87 39.40
C GLU A 120 58.29 50.02 38.18
N ALA A 121 59.45 50.23 37.55
CA ALA A 121 59.98 49.34 36.52
C ALA A 121 60.16 47.90 37.05
N PHE A 122 60.75 47.74 38.24
CA PHE A 122 60.90 46.43 38.89
C PHE A 122 59.54 45.77 39.22
N ILE A 123 58.59 46.52 39.77
CA ILE A 123 57.24 46.03 40.05
C ILE A 123 56.50 45.65 38.75
N THR A 124 56.74 46.38 37.66
CA THR A 124 56.12 46.12 36.35
C THR A 124 56.72 44.88 35.68
N ASP A 125 58.04 44.73 35.68
CA ASP A 125 58.73 43.51 35.20
C ASP A 125 58.24 42.25 35.95
N LEU A 126 58.13 42.32 37.27
CA LEU A 126 57.61 41.21 38.08
C LEU A 126 56.13 40.90 37.75
N LYS A 127 55.28 41.93 37.59
CA LYS A 127 53.87 41.76 37.18
C LYS A 127 53.75 41.11 35.80
N THR A 128 54.56 41.54 34.82
CA THR A 128 54.59 40.94 33.48
C THR A 128 54.98 39.47 33.55
N LYS A 129 56.08 39.13 34.23
CA LYS A 129 56.52 37.72 34.42
C LYS A 129 55.46 36.86 35.10
N MET A 130 54.74 37.38 36.10
CA MET A 130 53.61 36.68 36.73
C MET A 130 52.44 36.49 35.77
N LYS A 131 52.08 37.50 34.96
CA LYS A 131 51.04 37.41 33.95
C LYS A 131 51.38 36.37 32.88
N ASP A 132 52.59 36.41 32.35
CA ASP A 132 53.08 35.49 31.31
C ASP A 132 53.11 34.05 31.82
N HIS A 133 53.46 33.84 33.10
CA HIS A 133 53.40 32.53 33.73
C HIS A 133 51.95 32.02 33.83
N ILE A 134 51.00 32.85 34.28
CA ILE A 134 49.57 32.49 34.34
C ILE A 134 49.04 32.16 32.94
N GLU A 135 49.39 32.96 31.92
CA GLU A 135 48.96 32.73 30.53
C GLU A 135 49.52 31.42 29.96
N ASN A 136 50.75 31.05 30.30
CA ASN A 136 51.37 29.78 29.89
C ASN A 136 50.81 28.57 30.66
N VAL A 137 50.45 28.73 31.94
CA VAL A 137 49.71 27.71 32.70
C VAL A 137 48.33 27.48 32.08
N GLU A 138 47.59 28.54 31.72
CA GLU A 138 46.26 28.41 31.12
C GLU A 138 46.30 27.82 29.70
N LYS A 139 47.29 28.20 28.87
CA LYS A 139 47.56 27.52 27.58
C LYS A 139 47.82 26.02 27.76
N THR A 140 48.56 25.65 28.80
CA THR A 140 48.84 24.24 29.12
C THR A 140 47.56 23.53 29.59
N ARG A 141 46.74 24.19 30.42
CA ARG A 141 45.44 23.68 30.88
C ARG A 141 44.50 23.39 29.71
N MET A 142 44.30 24.34 28.81
CA MET A 142 43.44 24.18 27.63
C MET A 142 43.98 23.11 26.66
N SER A 143 45.29 23.01 26.47
CA SER A 143 45.90 21.96 25.62
C SER A 143 45.67 20.55 26.17
N LEU A 144 45.72 20.37 27.49
CA LEU A 144 45.41 19.10 28.15
C LEU A 144 43.91 18.78 28.13
N GLU A 145 43.06 19.78 28.31
CA GLU A 145 41.60 19.68 28.21
C GLU A 145 41.18 19.23 26.80
N GLN A 146 41.73 19.87 25.75
CA GLN A 146 41.52 19.49 24.35
C GLN A 146 41.98 18.04 24.07
N GLN A 147 43.18 17.64 24.52
CA GLN A 147 43.68 16.28 24.31
C GLN A 147 42.80 15.22 24.99
N CYS A 148 42.29 15.51 26.19
CA CYS A 148 41.34 14.64 26.87
C CYS A 148 40.02 14.48 26.11
N ASP A 149 39.47 15.58 25.56
CA ASP A 149 38.24 15.53 24.77
C ASP A 149 38.42 14.85 23.40
N GLU A 150 39.56 15.06 22.73
CA GLU A 150 39.91 14.34 21.49
C GLU A 150 39.99 12.82 21.73
N VAL A 151 40.62 12.39 22.82
CA VAL A 151 40.68 10.96 23.21
C VAL A 151 39.30 10.43 23.58
N ARG A 152 38.48 11.21 24.30
CA ARG A 152 37.11 10.83 24.67
C ARG A 152 36.23 10.62 23.43
N LEU A 153 36.19 11.59 22.51
CA LEU A 153 35.42 11.50 21.27
C LEU A 153 35.89 10.34 20.37
N ALA A 154 37.21 10.11 20.30
CA ALA A 154 37.78 8.97 19.56
C ALA A 154 37.43 7.60 20.18
N LEU A 155 37.18 7.52 21.49
CA LEU A 155 36.67 6.32 22.16
C LEU A 155 35.15 6.16 21.94
N GLU A 156 34.38 7.24 22.09
CA GLU A 156 32.92 7.24 21.86
C GLU A 156 32.58 6.77 20.43
N GLU A 157 33.26 7.29 19.41
CA GLU A 157 33.01 6.87 18.01
C GLU A 157 33.44 5.42 17.76
N LYS A 158 34.55 4.95 18.38
CA LYS A 158 34.95 3.53 18.32
C LYS A 158 33.90 2.62 18.96
N MET A 159 33.35 2.99 20.11
CA MET A 159 32.27 2.23 20.77
C MET A 159 30.98 2.23 19.96
N LYS A 160 30.63 3.37 19.34
CA LYS A 160 29.48 3.51 18.44
C LYS A 160 29.61 2.65 17.18
N ILE A 161 30.76 2.66 16.52
CA ILE A 161 31.07 1.77 15.38
C ILE A 161 31.01 0.30 15.82
N ALA A 162 31.60 -0.05 16.96
CA ALA A 162 31.57 -1.41 17.49
C ALA A 162 30.16 -1.88 17.89
N SER A 163 29.26 -0.98 18.32
CA SER A 163 27.84 -1.34 18.49
C SER A 163 27.17 -1.55 17.15
N ALA A 164 27.25 -0.58 16.25
CA ALA A 164 26.65 -0.68 14.92
C ALA A 164 27.06 -1.99 14.23
N GLN A 165 28.33 -2.40 14.28
CA GLN A 165 28.81 -3.67 13.73
C GLN A 165 28.23 -4.92 14.40
N ARG A 166 28.05 -4.92 15.74
CA ARG A 166 27.36 -6.01 16.46
C ARG A 166 25.88 -6.09 16.05
N ASP A 167 25.23 -4.94 16.02
CA ASP A 167 23.79 -4.81 15.78
C ASP A 167 23.46 -5.21 14.32
N ASP A 168 24.32 -4.84 13.36
CA ASP A 168 24.26 -5.28 11.95
C ASP A 168 24.53 -6.78 11.77
N ASN A 169 25.38 -7.38 12.61
CA ASN A 169 25.66 -8.83 12.58
C ASN A 169 24.46 -9.63 13.11
N ILE A 170 23.90 -9.21 14.25
CA ILE A 170 22.69 -9.78 14.83
C ILE A 170 21.52 -9.66 13.84
N LYS A 171 21.35 -8.48 13.21
CA LYS A 171 20.34 -8.28 12.17
C LYS A 171 20.49 -9.27 11.00
N LYS A 172 21.70 -9.42 10.45
CA LYS A 172 21.98 -10.39 9.36
C LYS A 172 21.75 -11.85 9.77
N MET A 173 21.83 -12.17 11.06
CA MET A 173 21.46 -13.50 11.59
C MET A 173 19.94 -13.67 11.67
N LEU A 174 19.21 -12.66 12.17
CA LEU A 174 17.75 -12.66 12.26
C LEU A 174 17.08 -12.67 10.88
N ASP A 175 17.57 -11.88 9.93
CA ASP A 175 17.07 -11.84 8.55
C ASP A 175 17.17 -13.23 7.88
N ARG A 176 18.29 -13.93 8.04
CA ARG A 176 18.48 -15.31 7.55
C ARG A 176 17.56 -16.33 8.22
N LEU A 177 17.30 -16.19 9.52
CA LEU A 177 16.35 -17.06 10.24
C LEU A 177 14.92 -16.84 9.73
N LYS A 178 14.55 -15.59 9.44
CA LYS A 178 13.27 -15.22 8.84
C LYS A 178 13.11 -15.74 7.41
N GLU A 179 14.14 -15.60 6.56
CA GLU A 179 14.17 -16.20 5.21
C GLU A 179 13.94 -17.72 5.27
N HIS A 180 14.59 -18.41 6.23
CA HIS A 180 14.39 -19.85 6.43
C HIS A 180 12.98 -20.18 6.91
N GLU A 181 12.40 -19.41 7.84
CA GLU A 181 11.00 -19.58 8.28
C GLU A 181 10.00 -19.35 7.13
N GLU A 182 10.18 -18.31 6.33
CA GLU A 182 9.36 -18.04 5.14
C GLU A 182 9.44 -19.20 4.12
N GLN A 183 10.63 -19.75 3.88
CA GLN A 183 10.81 -20.93 3.01
C GLN A 183 10.18 -22.20 3.61
N VAL A 184 10.26 -22.43 4.92
CA VAL A 184 9.57 -23.54 5.61
C VAL A 184 8.05 -23.39 5.47
N ASN A 185 7.51 -22.19 5.65
CA ASN A 185 6.07 -21.92 5.52
C ASN A 185 5.60 -22.06 4.06
N LYS A 186 6.42 -21.66 3.08
CA LYS A 186 6.17 -21.90 1.65
C LYS A 186 6.13 -23.40 1.29
N VAL A 187 7.05 -24.20 1.85
CA VAL A 187 7.04 -25.67 1.68
C VAL A 187 5.82 -26.31 2.35
N ARG A 188 5.45 -25.87 3.58
CA ARG A 188 4.24 -26.32 4.27
C ARG A 188 2.97 -26.03 3.45
N ALA A 189 2.83 -24.81 2.93
CA ALA A 189 1.69 -24.43 2.10
C ALA A 189 1.61 -25.22 0.78
N SER A 190 2.76 -25.42 0.11
CA SER A 190 2.82 -26.23 -1.11
C SER A 190 2.44 -27.71 -0.86
N ASN A 191 2.92 -28.28 0.25
CA ASN A 191 2.55 -29.63 0.66
C ASN A 191 1.06 -29.74 1.03
N LEU A 192 0.49 -28.74 1.73
CA LEU A 192 -0.93 -28.70 2.08
C LEU A 192 -1.83 -28.75 0.83
N VAL A 193 -1.53 -27.93 -0.18
CA VAL A 193 -2.26 -27.97 -1.47
C VAL A 193 -2.12 -29.33 -2.15
N LYS A 194 -0.92 -29.94 -2.12
CA LYS A 194 -0.70 -31.28 -2.69
C LYS A 194 -1.48 -32.37 -1.92
N PHE A 195 -1.59 -32.28 -0.61
CA PHE A 195 -2.42 -33.20 0.18
C PHE A 195 -3.91 -33.02 -0.11
N GLN A 196 -4.41 -31.79 -0.25
CA GLN A 196 -5.79 -31.50 -0.65
C GLN A 196 -6.11 -32.06 -2.04
N GLN A 197 -5.19 -31.94 -3.00
CA GLN A 197 -5.33 -32.53 -4.34
C GLN A 197 -5.36 -34.07 -4.30
N LEU A 198 -4.53 -34.69 -3.46
CA LEU A 198 -4.53 -36.16 -3.30
C LEU A 198 -5.79 -36.67 -2.61
N ASP A 199 -6.27 -35.99 -1.57
CA ASP A 199 -7.51 -36.36 -0.87
C ASP A 199 -8.72 -36.20 -1.82
N ALA A 200 -8.84 -35.08 -2.54
CA ALA A 200 -9.89 -34.89 -3.55
C ALA A 200 -9.86 -35.98 -4.64
N ALA A 201 -8.68 -36.37 -5.12
CA ALA A 201 -8.54 -37.46 -6.10
C ALA A 201 -8.90 -38.84 -5.51
N VAL A 202 -8.68 -39.08 -4.22
CA VAL A 202 -9.14 -40.28 -3.52
C VAL A 202 -10.66 -40.29 -3.38
N GLN A 203 -11.28 -39.16 -2.99
CA GLN A 203 -12.75 -39.05 -2.92
C GLN A 203 -13.38 -39.27 -4.29
N GLU A 204 -12.89 -38.63 -5.35
CA GLU A 204 -13.37 -38.82 -6.73
C GLU A 204 -13.28 -40.30 -7.16
N LYS A 205 -12.20 -41.01 -6.79
CA LYS A 205 -12.07 -42.45 -7.07
C LYS A 205 -13.05 -43.30 -6.27
N LEU A 206 -13.34 -42.94 -5.02
CA LEU A 206 -14.34 -43.61 -4.20
C LEU A 206 -15.75 -43.38 -4.76
N GLU A 207 -16.10 -42.16 -5.15
CA GLU A 207 -17.38 -41.83 -5.81
C GLU A 207 -17.54 -42.58 -7.14
N GLN A 208 -16.51 -42.58 -8.00
CA GLN A 208 -16.50 -43.36 -9.25
C GLN A 208 -16.71 -44.86 -8.99
N ALA A 209 -16.09 -45.42 -7.95
CA ALA A 209 -16.25 -46.82 -7.58
C ALA A 209 -17.66 -47.12 -7.03
N GLN A 210 -18.23 -46.23 -6.21
CA GLN A 210 -19.60 -46.34 -5.70
C GLN A 210 -20.63 -46.25 -6.83
N LEU A 211 -20.47 -45.29 -7.75
CA LEU A 211 -21.34 -45.11 -8.91
C LEU A 211 -21.31 -46.34 -9.82
N ARG A 212 -20.12 -46.87 -10.16
CA ARG A 212 -19.97 -48.11 -10.94
C ARG A 212 -20.62 -49.31 -10.24
N ARG A 213 -20.47 -49.45 -8.92
CA ARG A 213 -21.13 -50.50 -8.14
C ARG A 213 -22.66 -50.39 -8.23
N SER A 214 -23.19 -49.18 -8.06
CA SER A 214 -24.62 -48.88 -8.17
C SER A 214 -25.18 -49.18 -9.58
N GLN A 215 -24.45 -48.79 -10.63
CA GLN A 215 -24.79 -49.09 -12.02
C GLN A 215 -24.83 -50.60 -12.29
N LEU A 216 -23.81 -51.35 -11.87
CA LEU A 216 -23.77 -52.82 -12.01
C LEU A 216 -24.89 -53.50 -11.22
N GLU A 217 -25.22 -53.01 -10.01
CA GLU A 217 -26.33 -53.51 -9.20
C GLU A 217 -27.69 -53.21 -9.86
N GLN A 218 -27.86 -52.02 -10.45
CA GLN A 218 -29.05 -51.64 -11.21
C GLN A 218 -29.21 -52.48 -12.48
N GLU A 219 -28.13 -52.68 -13.26
CA GLU A 219 -28.11 -53.58 -14.41
C GLU A 219 -28.48 -55.01 -14.03
N GLN A 220 -27.96 -55.54 -12.93
CA GLN A 220 -28.31 -56.89 -12.45
C GLN A 220 -29.78 -56.96 -12.03
N LYS A 221 -30.30 -55.96 -11.31
CA LYS A 221 -31.73 -55.86 -10.95
C LYS A 221 -32.63 -55.76 -12.17
N GLU A 222 -32.20 -55.06 -13.22
CA GLU A 222 -32.94 -54.96 -14.49
C GLU A 222 -32.91 -56.27 -15.28
N LYS A 223 -31.74 -56.91 -15.40
CA LYS A 223 -31.60 -58.24 -16.01
C LYS A 223 -32.47 -59.28 -15.28
N LEU A 224 -32.57 -59.21 -13.95
CA LEU A 224 -33.48 -60.04 -13.14
C LEU A 224 -34.96 -59.70 -13.35
N ARG A 225 -35.34 -58.42 -13.48
CA ARG A 225 -36.71 -58.02 -13.84
C ARG A 225 -37.10 -58.57 -15.20
N ASN A 226 -36.25 -58.38 -16.21
CA ASN A 226 -36.49 -58.85 -17.58
C ASN A 226 -36.52 -60.39 -17.65
N HIS A 227 -35.66 -61.07 -16.90
CA HIS A 227 -35.74 -62.52 -16.73
C HIS A 227 -37.07 -62.97 -16.09
N ASN A 228 -37.60 -62.25 -15.10
CA ASN A 228 -38.86 -62.60 -14.45
C ASN A 228 -40.11 -62.21 -15.24
N ILE A 229 -40.02 -61.21 -16.13
CA ILE A 229 -41.06 -60.88 -17.12
C ILE A 229 -41.21 -62.01 -18.13
N ARG A 230 -40.12 -62.63 -18.59
CA ARG A 230 -40.14 -63.66 -19.64
C ARG A 230 -41.03 -64.89 -19.32
N PRO A 231 -41.07 -65.46 -18.10
CA PRO A 231 -42.08 -66.43 -17.69
C PRO A 231 -43.52 -65.92 -17.70
N VAL A 232 -43.76 -64.62 -17.47
CA VAL A 232 -45.10 -64.02 -17.56
C VAL A 232 -45.53 -63.92 -19.03
N GLU A 233 -44.65 -63.44 -19.91
CA GLU A 233 -44.87 -63.41 -21.37
C GLU A 233 -45.12 -64.83 -21.92
N ILE A 234 -44.31 -65.81 -21.51
CA ILE A 234 -44.48 -67.22 -21.91
C ILE A 234 -45.82 -67.76 -21.39
N LYS A 235 -46.18 -67.50 -20.11
CA LYS A 235 -47.49 -67.87 -19.57
C LYS A 235 -48.63 -67.25 -20.38
N GLN A 236 -48.59 -65.94 -20.63
CA GLN A 236 -49.60 -65.23 -21.42
C GLN A 236 -49.69 -65.76 -22.86
N THR A 237 -48.55 -66.09 -23.48
CA THR A 237 -48.50 -66.75 -24.79
C THR A 237 -49.11 -68.15 -24.75
N THR A 238 -48.92 -68.92 -23.67
CA THR A 238 -49.57 -70.22 -23.49
C THR A 238 -51.06 -70.10 -23.17
N GLU A 239 -51.51 -69.08 -22.44
CA GLU A 239 -52.93 -68.78 -22.23
C GLU A 239 -53.62 -68.46 -23.56
N VAL A 240 -53.03 -67.59 -24.40
CA VAL A 240 -53.53 -67.28 -25.75
C VAL A 240 -53.54 -68.51 -26.66
N ARG A 241 -52.58 -69.45 -26.49
CA ARG A 241 -52.62 -70.74 -27.21
C ARG A 241 -53.68 -71.69 -26.66
N LYS A 242 -53.98 -71.69 -25.35
CA LYS A 242 -55.08 -72.47 -24.77
C LYS A 242 -56.43 -71.94 -25.26
N SER A 243 -56.67 -70.63 -25.19
CA SER A 243 -57.92 -70.04 -25.69
C SER A 243 -58.10 -70.30 -27.19
N GLY A 244 -57.05 -70.10 -28.01
CA GLY A 244 -57.06 -70.44 -29.44
C GLY A 244 -57.11 -71.95 -29.76
N VAL A 245 -57.05 -72.84 -28.76
CA VAL A 245 -57.35 -74.28 -28.89
C VAL A 245 -58.78 -74.57 -28.43
N ILE A 246 -59.25 -73.94 -27.35
CA ILE A 246 -60.65 -73.99 -26.89
C ILE A 246 -61.57 -73.49 -28.00
N GLU A 247 -61.31 -72.31 -28.56
CA GLU A 247 -62.03 -71.72 -29.68
C GLU A 247 -62.07 -72.65 -30.91
N LYS A 248 -60.97 -73.39 -31.18
CA LYS A 248 -60.94 -74.40 -32.27
C LYS A 248 -61.74 -75.66 -31.94
N ILE A 249 -61.88 -76.01 -30.66
CA ILE A 249 -62.73 -77.11 -30.21
C ILE A 249 -64.20 -76.68 -30.28
N GLU A 250 -64.53 -75.48 -29.79
CA GLU A 250 -65.87 -74.89 -29.87
C GLU A 250 -66.34 -74.78 -31.32
N ASN A 251 -65.60 -74.10 -32.21
CA ASN A 251 -65.96 -73.99 -33.63
C ASN A 251 -66.15 -75.37 -34.30
N LYS A 252 -65.40 -76.39 -33.87
CA LYS A 252 -65.51 -77.76 -34.39
C LYS A 252 -66.72 -78.52 -33.81
N LEU A 253 -67.10 -78.24 -32.56
CA LEU A 253 -68.35 -78.68 -31.95
C LEU A 253 -69.55 -78.01 -32.61
N THR A 254 -69.57 -76.68 -32.75
CA THR A 254 -70.64 -75.94 -33.46
C THR A 254 -70.81 -76.42 -34.90
N SER A 255 -69.69 -76.70 -35.59
CA SER A 255 -69.71 -77.30 -36.94
C SER A 255 -70.23 -78.74 -36.98
N ALA A 256 -70.11 -79.50 -35.88
CA ALA A 256 -70.69 -80.83 -35.75
C ALA A 256 -72.18 -80.75 -35.40
N GLU A 257 -72.57 -79.84 -34.50
CA GLU A 257 -73.95 -79.53 -34.12
C GLU A 257 -74.76 -79.14 -35.37
N GLN A 258 -74.29 -78.17 -36.16
CA GLN A 258 -74.93 -77.75 -37.41
C GLN A 258 -75.05 -78.88 -38.45
N LYS A 259 -74.11 -79.83 -38.48
CA LYS A 259 -74.20 -81.02 -39.37
C LYS A 259 -75.25 -81.99 -38.87
N ARG A 260 -75.28 -82.25 -37.57
CA ARG A 260 -76.22 -83.14 -36.89
C ARG A 260 -77.65 -82.60 -36.96
N GLU A 261 -77.81 -81.30 -36.77
CA GLU A 261 -79.06 -80.55 -36.96
C GLU A 261 -79.55 -80.65 -38.42
N LYS A 262 -78.69 -80.37 -39.41
CA LYS A 262 -79.02 -80.58 -40.84
C LYS A 262 -79.41 -82.02 -41.17
N GLU A 263 -78.81 -83.01 -40.51
CA GLU A 263 -79.19 -84.42 -40.67
C GLU A 263 -80.55 -84.74 -40.02
N ILE A 264 -80.85 -84.15 -38.86
CA ILE A 264 -82.16 -84.22 -38.21
C ILE A 264 -83.23 -83.55 -39.09
N SER A 265 -82.96 -82.36 -39.66
CA SER A 265 -83.86 -81.69 -40.61
C SER A 265 -84.18 -82.58 -41.82
N ARG A 266 -83.15 -83.21 -42.42
CA ARG A 266 -83.32 -84.17 -43.53
C ARG A 266 -84.18 -85.38 -43.14
N LYS A 267 -84.01 -85.90 -41.92
CA LYS A 267 -84.81 -87.04 -41.41
C LYS A 267 -86.28 -86.63 -41.17
N ILE A 268 -86.52 -85.43 -40.63
CA ILE A 268 -87.88 -84.85 -40.49
C ILE A 268 -88.52 -84.62 -41.87
N GLU A 269 -87.77 -84.13 -42.85
CA GLU A 269 -88.24 -83.91 -44.22
C GLU A 269 -88.55 -85.22 -44.95
N ALA A 270 -87.73 -86.26 -44.76
CA ALA A 270 -88.00 -87.61 -45.25
C ALA A 270 -89.28 -88.22 -44.62
N ILE A 271 -89.50 -88.02 -43.32
CA ILE A 271 -90.73 -88.45 -42.64
C ILE A 271 -91.95 -87.68 -43.18
N LYS A 272 -91.84 -86.38 -43.45
CA LYS A 272 -92.91 -85.60 -44.11
C LYS A 272 -93.23 -86.15 -45.50
N LYS A 273 -92.23 -86.49 -46.32
CA LYS A 273 -92.45 -87.14 -47.62
C LYS A 273 -93.10 -88.53 -47.48
N HIS A 274 -92.67 -89.34 -46.51
CA HIS A 274 -93.27 -90.65 -46.24
C HIS A 274 -94.75 -90.53 -45.86
N ASN A 275 -95.14 -89.58 -45.02
CA ASN A 275 -96.55 -89.35 -44.70
C ASN A 275 -97.36 -88.84 -45.90
N SER A 276 -96.79 -87.96 -46.74
CA SER A 276 -97.45 -87.53 -47.98
C SER A 276 -97.75 -88.71 -48.90
N HIS A 277 -96.78 -89.63 -49.06
CA HIS A 277 -96.93 -90.81 -49.89
C HIS A 277 -97.87 -91.87 -49.26
N LEU A 278 -97.95 -91.92 -47.92
CA LEU A 278 -98.88 -92.82 -47.22
C LEU A 278 -100.35 -92.50 -47.53
N GLU A 279 -100.72 -91.22 -47.67
CA GLU A 279 -102.07 -90.82 -48.07
C GLU A 279 -102.35 -91.11 -49.56
N GLU A 280 -101.38 -90.88 -50.46
CA GLU A 280 -101.50 -91.32 -51.87
C GLU A 280 -101.74 -92.84 -51.98
N VAL A 281 -100.99 -93.63 -51.22
CA VAL A 281 -101.12 -95.09 -51.22
C VAL A 281 -102.46 -95.54 -50.64
N LYS A 282 -102.96 -94.93 -49.55
CA LYS A 282 -104.32 -95.21 -49.04
C LYS A 282 -105.38 -94.96 -50.10
N GLN A 283 -105.31 -93.83 -50.80
CA GLN A 283 -106.28 -93.45 -51.83
C GLN A 283 -106.19 -94.34 -53.09
N THR A 284 -105.02 -94.93 -53.35
CA THR A 284 -104.81 -95.90 -54.44
C THR A 284 -105.35 -97.29 -54.06
N VAL A 285 -105.12 -97.75 -52.83
CA VAL A 285 -105.51 -99.10 -52.37
C VAL A 285 -107.02 -99.29 -52.41
N THR A 286 -107.81 -98.32 -51.94
CA THR A 286 -109.28 -98.39 -51.95
C THR A 286 -109.84 -98.59 -53.36
N SER A 287 -109.35 -97.85 -54.36
CA SER A 287 -109.75 -98.07 -55.77
C SER A 287 -109.39 -99.46 -56.30
N THR A 288 -108.28 -100.06 -55.86
CA THR A 288 -107.88 -101.41 -56.31
C THR A 288 -108.66 -102.56 -55.66
N GLU A 289 -109.22 -102.37 -54.46
CA GLU A 289 -110.00 -103.43 -53.80
C GLU A 289 -111.41 -103.62 -54.38
N GLU A 290 -112.04 -102.54 -54.87
CA GLU A 290 -113.34 -102.64 -55.55
C GLU A 290 -113.23 -103.42 -56.88
N VAL A 291 -112.19 -103.13 -57.68
CA VAL A 291 -111.89 -103.88 -58.92
C VAL A 291 -111.63 -105.37 -58.63
N ARG A 292 -110.95 -105.69 -57.52
CA ARG A 292 -110.70 -107.09 -57.12
C ARG A 292 -111.93 -107.83 -56.61
N LYS A 293 -113.03 -107.15 -56.26
CA LYS A 293 -114.32 -107.80 -55.97
C LYS A 293 -115.05 -108.18 -57.25
N THR A 294 -115.12 -107.27 -58.24
CA THR A 294 -115.82 -107.54 -59.51
C THR A 294 -115.14 -108.64 -60.32
N GLU A 295 -113.80 -108.66 -60.43
CA GLU A 295 -113.06 -109.74 -61.10
C GLU A 295 -113.37 -111.15 -60.55
N LYS A 296 -113.62 -111.27 -59.23
CA LYS A 296 -113.84 -112.57 -58.59
C LYS A 296 -115.20 -113.17 -58.90
N VAL A 297 -116.22 -112.33 -59.15
CA VAL A 297 -117.55 -112.77 -59.58
C VAL A 297 -117.45 -113.41 -60.98
N VAL A 298 -116.85 -112.70 -61.94
CA VAL A 298 -116.64 -113.19 -63.31
C VAL A 298 -115.87 -114.51 -63.34
N LYS A 299 -114.84 -114.67 -62.50
CA LYS A 299 -114.04 -115.92 -62.39
C LYS A 299 -114.80 -117.13 -61.82
N ILE A 300 -115.94 -116.94 -61.17
CA ILE A 300 -116.84 -118.04 -60.76
C ILE A 300 -117.72 -118.42 -61.95
N GLU A 301 -118.29 -117.43 -62.62
CA GLU A 301 -119.16 -117.57 -63.78
C GLU A 301 -118.48 -118.34 -64.93
N THR A 302 -117.25 -117.97 -65.31
CA THR A 302 -116.51 -118.67 -66.38
C THR A 302 -116.22 -120.15 -66.06
N LYS A 303 -116.11 -120.51 -64.78
CA LYS A 303 -115.82 -121.89 -64.37
C LYS A 303 -117.03 -122.81 -64.46
N LEU A 304 -118.24 -122.27 -64.33
CA LEU A 304 -119.48 -123.02 -64.59
C LEU A 304 -119.58 -123.36 -66.07
N THR A 305 -119.32 -122.40 -66.97
CA THR A 305 -119.31 -122.62 -68.43
C THR A 305 -118.31 -123.71 -68.86
N VAL A 306 -117.13 -123.75 -68.24
CA VAL A 306 -116.09 -124.78 -68.52
C VAL A 306 -116.47 -126.15 -67.95
N ALA A 307 -117.27 -126.23 -66.89
CA ALA A 307 -117.81 -127.49 -66.39
C ALA A 307 -118.83 -128.09 -67.38
N GLU A 308 -119.66 -127.25 -67.99
CA GLU A 308 -120.65 -127.68 -68.98
C GLU A 308 -119.99 -128.14 -70.29
N GLN A 309 -119.06 -127.37 -70.86
CA GLN A 309 -118.36 -127.76 -72.11
C GLN A 309 -117.56 -129.06 -72.00
N ASN A 310 -117.04 -129.41 -70.82
CA ASN A 310 -116.33 -130.68 -70.63
C ASN A 310 -117.27 -131.84 -70.27
N ARG A 311 -118.45 -131.55 -69.71
CA ARG A 311 -119.56 -132.52 -69.67
C ARG A 311 -119.97 -132.89 -71.10
N GLU A 312 -120.09 -131.89 -71.98
CA GLU A 312 -120.41 -132.00 -73.41
C GLU A 312 -119.27 -132.59 -74.30
N LYS A 313 -118.11 -132.94 -73.72
CA LYS A 313 -117.13 -133.83 -74.38
C LYS A 313 -117.40 -135.31 -74.16
N GLU A 314 -118.30 -135.62 -73.23
CA GLU A 314 -119.34 -136.65 -73.35
C GLU A 314 -118.90 -138.11 -73.62
N ILE A 315 -119.75 -139.14 -73.49
CA ILE A 315 -120.81 -139.56 -74.43
C ILE A 315 -120.35 -139.63 -75.90
N GLN A 316 -119.76 -138.58 -76.52
CA GLN A 316 -119.00 -138.71 -77.77
C GLN A 316 -117.95 -139.83 -77.67
N LYS A 317 -117.13 -139.86 -76.61
CA LYS A 317 -116.13 -140.93 -76.47
C LYS A 317 -116.71 -142.26 -75.95
N LYS A 318 -117.93 -142.25 -75.41
CA LYS A 318 -118.67 -143.49 -75.09
C LYS A 318 -119.29 -144.14 -76.33
N LEU A 319 -119.46 -143.41 -77.45
CA LEU A 319 -119.86 -143.99 -78.74
C LEU A 319 -118.73 -144.81 -79.40
N GLU A 320 -117.46 -144.44 -79.23
CA GLU A 320 -116.32 -145.29 -79.63
C GLU A 320 -116.31 -146.64 -78.88
N ASN A 321 -116.75 -146.63 -77.62
CA ASN A 321 -116.77 -147.78 -76.72
C ASN A 321 -117.63 -148.96 -77.22
N ILE A 322 -118.49 -148.73 -78.22
CA ILE A 322 -119.40 -149.73 -78.80
C ILE A 322 -118.81 -150.35 -80.07
N LYS A 323 -118.29 -149.55 -81.02
CA LYS A 323 -117.80 -150.03 -82.33
C LYS A 323 -116.58 -150.95 -82.29
N LYS A 324 -115.79 -150.94 -81.21
CA LYS A 324 -114.61 -151.83 -81.07
C LYS A 324 -114.95 -153.19 -80.46
N ASN A 325 -116.07 -153.29 -79.74
CA ASN A 325 -116.55 -154.54 -79.13
C ASN A 325 -117.00 -155.57 -80.18
N GLU A 326 -117.46 -155.07 -81.33
CA GLU A 326 -117.99 -155.85 -82.46
C GLU A 326 -116.88 -156.52 -83.30
N ARG A 327 -115.78 -155.80 -83.58
CA ARG A 327 -114.82 -156.15 -84.65
C ARG A 327 -113.95 -157.40 -84.46
N ARG A 328 -113.87 -158.00 -83.27
CA ARG A 328 -113.04 -159.21 -83.09
C ARG A 328 -113.63 -160.35 -82.25
N ALA A 329 -114.94 -160.31 -82.02
CA ALA A 329 -115.74 -161.55 -81.96
C ALA A 329 -115.47 -162.45 -83.18
N GLU A 330 -115.08 -161.84 -84.31
CA GLU A 330 -114.67 -162.53 -85.55
C GLU A 330 -113.46 -163.48 -85.40
N MET A 331 -112.43 -163.13 -84.62
CA MET A 331 -111.25 -164.01 -84.50
C MET A 331 -111.47 -165.16 -83.51
N VAL A 332 -112.47 -165.07 -82.63
CA VAL A 332 -112.92 -166.21 -81.81
C VAL A 332 -113.47 -167.34 -82.70
N ARG A 333 -113.93 -167.03 -83.91
CA ARG A 333 -114.32 -168.02 -84.93
C ARG A 333 -113.13 -168.61 -85.69
N GLN A 334 -112.04 -167.86 -85.88
CA GLN A 334 -110.84 -168.37 -86.57
C GLN A 334 -109.96 -169.25 -85.66
N ASN A 335 -110.30 -170.53 -85.73
CA ASN A 335 -109.35 -171.65 -85.71
C ASN A 335 -108.71 -171.98 -84.35
N LYS A 336 -109.38 -172.59 -83.35
CA LYS A 336 -110.52 -173.54 -83.33
C LYS A 336 -110.36 -174.81 -84.18
N ALA A 337 -109.70 -174.74 -85.34
CA ALA A 337 -109.41 -175.84 -86.25
C ALA A 337 -108.12 -176.58 -85.84
N ASN A 338 -107.11 -175.84 -85.38
CA ASN A 338 -105.81 -176.37 -85.01
C ASN A 338 -105.68 -176.52 -83.47
N LYS A 339 -106.70 -177.04 -82.76
CA LYS A 339 -106.54 -177.43 -81.33
C LYS A 339 -105.87 -178.80 -81.15
N VAL A 340 -105.75 -179.62 -82.20
CA VAL A 340 -104.76 -180.71 -82.25
C VAL A 340 -103.39 -180.09 -82.62
N GLN A 341 -102.98 -179.04 -81.86
CA GLN A 341 -101.73 -178.30 -82.05
C GLN A 341 -101.18 -177.44 -80.86
N GLY A 342 -101.89 -176.65 -80.03
CA GLY A 342 -103.29 -176.22 -79.97
C GLY A 342 -103.62 -175.33 -78.74
N ASN A 343 -104.83 -175.46 -78.17
CA ASN A 343 -105.37 -174.89 -76.89
C ASN A 343 -105.93 -173.43 -76.91
N ASN A 344 -106.83 -172.97 -75.99
CA ASN A 344 -107.48 -173.66 -74.85
C ASN A 344 -109.04 -173.53 -74.61
N ILE A 345 -109.50 -172.74 -73.62
CA ILE A 345 -110.63 -172.95 -72.62
C ILE A 345 -110.74 -171.65 -71.74
N GLN A 346 -111.75 -171.16 -70.96
CA GLN A 346 -113.19 -171.36 -70.57
C GLN A 346 -113.61 -170.25 -69.52
N GLU A 347 -114.82 -169.99 -68.95
CA GLU A 347 -116.28 -170.23 -69.23
C GLU A 347 -117.20 -169.20 -68.46
N THR A 348 -118.31 -169.61 -67.78
CA THR A 348 -119.48 -168.80 -67.26
C THR A 348 -120.22 -169.48 -66.07
N ALA A 349 -121.17 -168.97 -65.25
CA ALA A 349 -121.72 -167.64 -64.80
C ALA A 349 -122.87 -167.87 -63.73
N SER A 350 -123.78 -166.90 -63.45
CA SER A 350 -125.15 -167.00 -62.78
C SER A 350 -125.37 -166.41 -61.36
N SER A 351 -126.65 -166.38 -60.94
CA SER A 351 -127.19 -166.18 -59.58
C SER A 351 -127.60 -167.52 -58.92
N GLY A 352 -127.70 -167.56 -57.59
CA GLY A 352 -128.23 -168.68 -56.80
C GLY A 352 -127.27 -169.13 -55.71
#